data_AF-A0A1M4V0A7-F1
#
_entry.id   AF-A0A1M4V0A7-F1
#
_cell.length_a   1.000
_cell.length_b   1.000
_cell.length_c   1.000
_cell.angle_alpha   90.00
_cell.angle_beta   90.00
_cell.angle_gamma   90.00
#
_symmetry.space_group_name_H-M   'P 1'
#
loop_
_entity.id
_entity.type
_entity.pdbx_description
1 polymer ?
#
loop_
_entity_poly.entity_id
_entity_poly.type
_entity_poly.pdbx_seq_one_letter_code
_entity_poly.pdbx_strand_id
1 'polypeptide(L)'
;MSNILAGLFEHRSDYKKLEADLENSGFQNSDYIVYLNDENLHSQYLVSVAVKDIDQADHARNVFNQHTALKTYLFENMEINQANYPNLKRFIDARNKAEIHNCPDVKIKTSTSGMDSEVKF
;
A
#
# COMPACT_ATOMS: atom_id res chain seq x y z
N MET A 1 -20.25 3.67 -4.71
CA MET A 1 -19.32 2.56 -4.44
C MET A 1 -18.22 3.15 -3.56
N SER A 2 -17.88 2.50 -2.46
CA SER A 2 -16.89 3.03 -1.51
C SER A 2 -15.52 2.41 -1.81
N ASN A 3 -14.48 3.19 -1.59
CA ASN A 3 -13.09 2.75 -1.71
C ASN A 3 -12.44 2.84 -0.34
N ILE A 4 -11.45 2.00 -0.09
CA ILE A 4 -10.70 1.99 1.16
C ILE A 4 -9.26 2.37 0.85
N LEU A 5 -8.77 3.44 1.46
CA LEU A 5 -7.36 3.78 1.44
C LEU A 5 -6.74 3.32 2.76
N ALA A 6 -5.86 2.33 2.69
CA ALA A 6 -5.10 1.85 3.83
C ALA A 6 -3.67 2.38 3.81
N GLY A 7 -3.20 2.94 4.92
CA GLY A 7 -1.82 3.38 5.14
C GLY A 7 -1.14 2.54 6.20
N LEU A 8 0.11 2.15 5.95
CA LEU A 8 1.00 1.52 6.93
C LEU A 8 2.04 2.55 7.41
N PHE A 9 2.26 2.64 8.72
CA PHE A 9 3.12 3.63 9.35
C PHE A 9 4.05 2.97 10.39
N GLU A 10 5.26 3.50 10.61
CA GLU A 10 6.26 2.96 11.58
C GLU A 10 6.24 3.54 12.97
N HIS A 11 5.69 4.74 13.15
CA HIS A 11 5.79 5.50 14.40
C HIS A 11 4.44 5.72 15.07
N ARG A 12 4.13 4.87 16.06
CA ARG A 12 2.95 4.98 16.93
C ARG A 12 2.78 6.35 17.62
N SER A 13 3.77 7.23 17.63
CA SER A 13 3.66 8.53 18.31
C SER A 13 2.80 9.57 17.59
N ASP A 14 2.56 9.41 16.28
CA ASP A 14 1.89 10.45 15.46
C ASP A 14 0.47 10.07 14.99
N TYR A 15 -0.09 8.93 15.42
CA TYR A 15 -1.46 8.55 15.03
C TYR A 15 -2.49 9.60 15.47
N LYS A 16 -2.31 10.24 16.63
CA LYS A 16 -3.21 11.31 17.09
C LYS A 16 -3.20 12.55 16.20
N LYS A 17 -2.03 12.88 15.63
CA LYS A 17 -1.94 13.98 14.68
C LYS A 17 -2.60 13.58 13.36
N LEU A 18 -2.38 12.35 12.92
CA LEU A 18 -3.03 11.80 11.74
C LEU A 18 -4.56 11.83 11.88
N GLU A 19 -5.10 11.43 13.03
CA GLU A 19 -6.53 11.52 13.34
C GLU A 19 -7.03 12.96 13.25
N ALA A 20 -6.31 13.89 13.87
CA ALA A 20 -6.68 15.31 13.82
C ALA A 20 -6.63 15.86 12.38
N ASP A 21 -5.66 15.45 11.56
CA ASP A 21 -5.51 15.92 10.18
C ASP A 21 -6.56 15.29 9.25
N LEU A 22 -6.93 14.03 9.50
CA LEU A 22 -8.06 13.34 8.87
C LEU A 22 -9.39 14.02 9.23
N GLU A 23 -9.61 14.35 10.50
CA GLU A 23 -10.80 15.09 10.94
C GLU A 23 -10.85 16.51 10.34
N ASN A 24 -9.71 17.20 10.23
CA ASN A 24 -9.62 18.48 9.53
C ASN A 24 -9.90 18.36 8.03
N SER A 25 -9.53 17.23 7.41
CA SER A 25 -9.86 16.93 6.01
C SER A 25 -11.32 16.55 5.80
N GLY A 26 -12.11 16.40 6.87
CA GLY A 26 -13.54 16.09 6.81
C GLY A 26 -13.87 14.61 6.99
N PHE A 27 -12.91 13.76 7.35
CA PHE A 27 -13.17 12.36 7.68
C PHE A 27 -13.67 12.22 9.11
N GLN A 28 -14.81 11.55 9.27
CA GLN A 28 -15.37 11.29 10.59
C GLN A 28 -14.73 10.04 11.19
N ASN A 29 -14.77 9.92 12.53
CA ASN A 29 -14.25 8.75 13.25
C ASN A 29 -14.87 7.40 12.80
N SER A 30 -16.07 7.42 12.21
CA SER A 30 -16.72 6.23 11.63
C SER A 30 -16.23 5.88 10.22
N ASP A 31 -15.52 6.80 9.58
CA ASP A 31 -15.01 6.68 8.22
C ASP A 31 -13.55 6.19 8.20
N TYR A 32 -12.91 6.06 9.37
CA TYR A 32 -11.58 5.50 9.48
C TYR A 32 -11.42 4.56 10.66
N ILE A 33 -10.49 3.61 10.53
CA ILE A 33 -10.14 2.66 11.57
C ILE A 33 -8.62 2.63 11.71
N VAL A 34 -8.15 2.89 12.93
CA VAL A 34 -6.74 2.78 13.30
C VAL A 34 -6.52 1.44 14.00
N TYR A 35 -5.71 0.59 13.39
CA TYR A 35 -5.30 -0.69 13.93
C TYR A 35 -3.92 -0.58 14.55
N LEU A 36 -3.91 -0.56 15.88
CA LEU A 36 -2.70 -0.57 16.69
C LEU A 36 -2.32 -2.03 16.94
N ASN A 37 -1.16 -2.44 16.45
CA ASN A 37 -0.66 -3.80 16.65
C ASN A 37 0.29 -3.80 17.86
N ASP A 38 -0.06 -4.52 18.93
CA ASP A 38 0.65 -4.46 20.23
C ASP A 38 1.67 -5.61 20.39
N GLU A 39 1.68 -6.59 19.49
CA GLU A 39 2.30 -7.89 19.78
C GLU A 39 3.80 -8.03 19.49
N ASN A 40 4.49 -7.07 18.86
CA ASN A 40 5.94 -7.16 18.64
C ASN A 40 6.63 -5.79 18.59
N LEU A 41 7.89 -5.75 19.03
CA LEU A 41 8.82 -4.62 19.24
C LEU A 41 9.07 -3.65 18.06
N HIS A 42 8.26 -3.69 16.99
CA HIS A 42 8.34 -2.80 15.84
C HIS A 42 7.02 -2.05 15.73
N SER A 43 7.01 -0.79 16.17
CA SER A 43 5.91 0.14 16.45
C SER A 43 5.00 0.53 15.27
N GLN A 44 4.70 -0.41 14.37
CA GLN A 44 3.93 -0.18 13.17
C GLN A 44 2.42 -0.24 13.44
N TYR A 45 1.67 0.67 12.80
CA TYR A 45 0.21 0.70 12.87
C TYR A 45 -0.38 0.85 11.46
N LEU A 46 -1.58 0.31 11.29
CA LEU A 46 -2.31 0.38 10.04
C LEU A 46 -3.50 1.31 10.21
N VAL A 47 -3.73 2.20 9.26
CA VAL A 47 -4.93 3.05 9.22
C VAL A 47 -5.68 2.73 7.95
N SER A 48 -7.00 2.61 8.03
CA SER A 48 -7.86 2.41 6.87
C SER A 48 -8.94 3.47 6.88
N VAL A 49 -9.07 4.22 5.79
CA VAL A 49 -10.05 5.31 5.62
C VAL A 49 -11.01 4.94 4.49
N ALA A 50 -12.28 5.32 4.57
CA ALA A 50 -13.34 4.97 3.64
C ALA A 50 -13.74 6.13 2.73
N VAL A 51 -12.98 6.29 1.65
CA VAL A 51 -13.22 7.38 0.70
C VAL A 51 -14.34 7.05 -0.29
N LYS A 52 -15.24 8.01 -0.49
CA LYS A 52 -16.32 7.92 -1.50
C LYS A 52 -15.93 8.55 -2.83
N ASP A 53 -15.11 9.60 -2.77
CA ASP A 53 -14.69 10.39 -3.91
C ASP A 53 -13.18 10.30 -4.13
N ILE A 54 -12.76 10.56 -5.36
CA ILE A 54 -11.34 10.57 -5.74
C ILE A 54 -10.61 11.73 -5.05
N ASP A 55 -11.24 12.90 -4.93
CA ASP A 55 -10.69 14.03 -4.20
C ASP A 55 -10.43 13.68 -2.72
N GLN A 56 -11.37 12.98 -2.06
CA GLN A 56 -11.17 12.49 -0.70
C GLN A 56 -10.01 11.50 -0.61
N ALA A 57 -9.89 10.60 -1.60
CA ALA A 57 -8.77 9.67 -1.68
C ALA A 57 -7.43 10.40 -1.80
N ASP A 58 -7.36 11.46 -2.60
CA ASP A 58 -6.16 12.26 -2.80
C ASP A 58 -5.78 13.05 -1.53
N HIS A 59 -6.76 13.67 -0.88
CA HIS A 59 -6.56 14.35 0.40
C HIS A 59 -6.02 13.40 1.48
N ALA A 60 -6.68 12.26 1.71
CA ALA A 60 -6.22 11.28 2.68
C ALA A 60 -4.82 10.75 2.35
N ARG A 61 -4.54 10.52 1.06
CA ARG A 61 -3.22 10.10 0.60
C ARG A 61 -2.17 11.17 0.84
N ASN A 62 -2.50 12.45 0.66
CA ASN A 62 -1.59 13.56 0.94
C ASN A 62 -1.26 13.63 2.44
N VAL A 63 -2.27 13.53 3.31
CA VAL A 63 -2.09 13.45 4.77
C VAL A 63 -1.18 12.27 5.13
N PHE A 64 -1.41 11.09 4.53
CA PHE A 64 -0.58 9.91 4.80
C PHE A 64 0.89 10.13 4.39
N ASN A 65 1.14 10.80 3.26
CA ASN A 65 2.49 11.14 2.82
C ASN A 65 3.18 12.16 3.74
N GLN A 66 2.44 13.15 4.25
CA GLN A 66 2.98 14.14 5.19
C GLN A 66 3.39 13.52 6.54
N HIS A 67 2.71 12.44 6.94
CA HIS A 67 3.00 11.68 8.15
C HIS A 67 3.98 10.51 7.93
N THR A 68 4.75 10.52 6.84
CA THR A 68 5.77 9.50 6.53
C THR A 68 5.18 8.09 6.47
N ALA A 69 4.03 7.92 5.80
CA ALA A 69 3.49 6.60 5.52
C ALA A 69 4.52 5.75 4.74
N LEU A 70 4.79 4.54 5.25
CA LEU A 70 5.67 3.60 4.57
C LEU A 70 5.11 3.17 3.22
N LYS A 71 3.82 2.84 3.24
CA LYS A 71 3.13 2.26 2.09
C LYS A 71 1.65 2.55 2.20
N THR A 72 1.06 2.96 1.08
CA THR A 72 -0.37 3.23 0.97
C THR A 72 -0.97 2.27 -0.06
N TYR A 73 -2.16 1.78 0.25
CA TYR A 73 -2.89 0.79 -0.53
C TYR A 73 -4.29 1.30 -0.76
N LEU A 74 -4.63 1.58 -2.02
CA LEU A 74 -5.99 1.87 -2.42
C LEU A 74 -6.69 0.55 -2.80
N PHE A 75 -7.80 0.27 -2.14
CA PHE A 75 -8.70 -0.84 -2.40
C PHE A 75 -10.00 -0.28 -2.98
N GLU A 76 -10.22 -0.51 -4.26
CA GLU A 76 -11.44 -0.10 -4.95
C GLU A 76 -12.56 -1.11 -4.67
N ASN A 77 -13.82 -0.64 -4.61
CA ASN A 77 -15.00 -1.49 -4.35
C ASN A 77 -14.92 -2.26 -3.02
N MET A 78 -14.44 -1.62 -1.95
CA MET A 78 -14.35 -2.20 -0.62
C MET A 78 -15.06 -1.30 0.38
N GLU A 79 -15.88 -1.89 1.27
CA GLU A 79 -16.50 -1.15 2.37
C GLU A 79 -15.68 -1.22 3.65
N ILE A 80 -15.81 -0.22 4.52
CA ILE A 80 -15.08 -0.17 5.81
C ILE A 80 -15.40 -1.36 6.73
N ASN A 81 -16.63 -1.88 6.65
CA ASN A 81 -17.04 -3.11 7.34
C ASN A 81 -16.29 -4.36 6.87
N GLN A 82 -15.86 -4.39 5.60
CA GLN A 82 -15.08 -5.48 5.03
C GLN A 82 -13.58 -5.30 5.27
N ALA A 83 -13.14 -4.05 5.47
CA ALA A 83 -11.78 -3.64 5.75
C ALA A 83 -11.34 -4.00 7.18
N ASN A 84 -11.52 -5.26 7.58
CA ASN A 84 -11.07 -5.80 8.87
C ASN A 84 -9.55 -5.99 8.88
N TYR A 85 -8.93 -5.78 10.04
CA TYR A 85 -7.49 -5.99 10.26
C TYR A 85 -6.92 -7.29 9.66
N PRO A 86 -7.46 -8.50 9.94
CA PRO A 86 -6.93 -9.74 9.39
C PRO A 86 -7.03 -9.82 7.86
N ASN A 87 -8.08 -9.24 7.27
CA ASN A 87 -8.25 -9.20 5.82
C ASN A 87 -7.25 -8.23 5.19
N LEU A 88 -7.16 -7.00 5.68
CA LEU A 88 -6.18 -6.00 5.24
C LEU A 88 -4.76 -6.53 5.33
N LYS A 89 -4.39 -7.15 6.46
CA LYS A 89 -3.07 -7.77 6.63
C LYS A 89 -2.82 -8.85 5.58
N ARG A 90 -3.80 -9.71 5.30
CA ARG A 90 -3.70 -10.73 4.22
C ARG A 90 -3.56 -10.09 2.84
N PHE A 91 -4.32 -9.04 2.54
CA PHE A 91 -4.26 -8.35 1.25
C PHE A 91 -2.93 -7.64 1.04
N ILE A 92 -2.41 -7.00 2.09
CA ILE A 92 -1.11 -6.33 2.08
C ILE A 92 0.01 -7.35 1.93
N ASP A 93 -0.03 -8.45 2.69
CA ASP A 93 0.92 -9.55 2.57
C ASP A 93 0.88 -10.17 1.17
N ALA A 94 -0.31 -10.43 0.64
CA ALA A 94 -0.50 -10.96 -0.71
C ALA A 94 -0.01 -10.00 -1.80
N ARG A 95 -0.27 -8.69 -1.69
CA ARG A 95 0.25 -7.67 -2.62
C ARG A 95 1.77 -7.59 -2.55
N ASN A 96 2.33 -7.48 -1.35
CA ASN A 96 3.78 -7.45 -1.18
C ASN A 96 4.39 -8.72 -1.77
N LYS A 97 3.83 -9.90 -1.50
CA LYS A 97 4.25 -11.18 -2.09
C LYS A 97 4.12 -11.23 -3.61
N ALA A 98 3.07 -10.63 -4.18
CA ALA A 98 2.88 -10.55 -5.62
C ALA A 98 3.88 -9.59 -6.29
N GLU A 99 4.22 -8.46 -5.65
CA GLU A 99 5.26 -7.53 -6.12
C GLU A 99 6.64 -8.22 -6.21
N ILE A 100 7.01 -9.06 -5.24
CA ILE A 100 8.30 -9.78 -5.25
C ILE A 100 8.37 -10.87 -6.32
N HIS A 101 7.23 -11.48 -6.69
CA HIS A 101 7.18 -12.54 -7.69
C HIS A 101 7.07 -12.03 -9.14
N ASN A 102 6.81 -10.74 -9.36
CA ASN A 102 6.67 -10.19 -10.71
C ASN A 102 8.01 -9.92 -11.44
N CYS A 103 9.10 -10.53 -10.97
CA CYS A 103 10.36 -10.60 -11.69
C CYS A 103 10.60 -12.03 -12.20
N PRO A 104 10.00 -12.47 -13.32
CA PRO A 104 10.69 -13.44 -14.13
C PRO A 104 11.90 -12.73 -14.75
N ASP A 105 13.09 -13.00 -14.21
CA ASP A 105 14.36 -12.80 -14.93
C ASP A 105 14.32 -13.66 -16.19
N VAL A 106 13.66 -13.15 -17.24
CA VAL A 106 13.72 -13.77 -18.56
C VAL A 106 15.06 -13.36 -19.16
N LYS A 107 16.12 -14.07 -18.75
CA LYS A 107 17.38 -14.10 -19.49
C LYS A 107 17.12 -14.84 -20.80
N ILE A 108 16.46 -14.16 -21.73
CA ILE A 108 16.51 -14.55 -23.14
C ILE A 108 17.93 -14.20 -23.57
N LYS A 109 18.84 -15.15 -23.42
CA LYS A 109 20.10 -15.14 -24.17
C LYS A 109 19.73 -15.19 -25.65
N THR A 110 19.52 -14.02 -26.25
CA THR A 110 19.58 -13.89 -27.69
C THR A 110 21.05 -14.12 -28.05
N SER A 111 21.34 -15.26 -28.65
CA SER A 111 22.66 -15.54 -29.21
C SER A 111 22.80 -14.70 -30.48
N THR A 112 23.19 -13.44 -30.32
CA THR A 112 23.57 -12.58 -31.44
C THR A 112 25.00 -12.89 -31.87
N SER A 113 25.09 -13.47 -33.08
CA SER A 113 26.06 -13.21 -34.17
C SER A 113 27.58 -13.23 -33.89
N GLY A 114 28.28 -14.10 -34.63
CA GLY A 114 29.60 -13.78 -35.20
C GLY A 114 30.68 -14.85 -35.07
N MET A 115 30.88 -15.69 -36.10
CA MET A 115 32.23 -16.06 -36.57
C MET A 115 32.18 -16.57 -38.01
N ASP A 116 32.61 -15.68 -38.89
CA ASP A 116 33.10 -15.89 -40.24
C ASP A 116 34.20 -16.97 -40.28
N SER A 117 34.13 -17.89 -41.25
CA SER A 117 35.30 -18.64 -41.73
C SER A 117 34.95 -19.32 -43.05
N GLU A 118 35.09 -18.53 -44.10
CA GLU A 118 35.43 -19.03 -45.44
C GLU A 118 36.70 -19.89 -45.39
N VAL A 119 36.63 -21.13 -45.88
CA VAL A 119 37.83 -21.94 -46.21
C VAL A 119 37.73 -22.38 -47.67
N LYS A 120 38.63 -21.83 -48.49
CA LYS A 120 38.90 -22.30 -49.85
C LYS A 120 39.59 -23.66 -49.80
N PHE A 121 39.08 -24.64 -50.54
CA PHE A 121 39.86 -25.68 -51.22
C PHE A 121 39.21 -26.03 -52.55
#